data_AF-A0A7V3X3K3-F1
#
_entry.id   AF-A0A7V3X3K3-F1
#
_cell.length_a   1.000
_cell.length_b   1.000
_cell.length_c   1.000
_cell.angle_alpha   90.00
_cell.angle_beta   90.00
_cell.angle_gamma   90.00
#
_symmetry.space_group_name_H-M   'P 1'
#
loop_
_entity.id
_entity.type
_entity.pdbx_description
1 polymer ?
#
loop_
_entity_poly.entity_id
_entity_poly.type
_entity_poly.pdbx_seq_one_letter_code
_entity_poly.pdbx_strand_id
1 'polypeptide(L)'
;MACYRVVLIPVDENWTPASPDDVPPQPPQPNERLLETEDFFSAVREAIQFNQQTWSERKGRWAVVCEVGCPGKTWPGLRICTPLRYKIASIWWPPGWEPNSPLDMPLCICRTHGTLQEDQLSYEQALATIQALNQQAMDRASTMWYVMLAVENEPVSRTISYDPAGLQTTVEIRRLHVAQPAGGGHGDCSHCPARSLDCSMVAPA
;
A
#
# COMPACT_ATOMS: atom_id res chain seq x y z
N MET A 1 12.42 -12.47 1.98
CA MET A 1 11.26 -11.77 1.37
C MET A 1 10.20 -11.61 2.45
N ALA A 2 9.42 -10.53 2.40
CA ALA A 2 8.33 -10.34 3.36
C ALA A 2 7.22 -11.36 3.09
N CYS A 3 6.60 -11.87 4.15
CA CYS A 3 5.48 -12.81 4.07
C CYS A 3 4.27 -12.16 4.74
N TYR A 4 3.16 -12.11 4.03
CA TYR A 4 1.90 -11.53 4.48
C TYR A 4 0.88 -12.63 4.74
N ARG A 5 0.19 -12.51 5.87
CA ARG A 5 -0.84 -13.43 6.32
C ARG A 5 -2.15 -12.67 6.51
N VAL A 6 -3.22 -13.22 5.96
CA VAL A 6 -4.58 -12.77 6.25
C VAL A 6 -5.11 -13.62 7.40
N VAL A 7 -5.37 -13.00 8.54
CA VAL A 7 -5.88 -13.64 9.74
C VAL A 7 -7.30 -13.20 10.03
N LEU A 8 -8.10 -14.10 10.61
CA LEU A 8 -9.46 -13.80 11.03
C LEU A 8 -9.49 -13.54 12.54
N ILE A 9 -10.05 -12.40 12.91
CA ILE A 9 -10.33 -12.01 14.29
C ILE A 9 -11.84 -12.10 14.56
N PRO A 10 -12.26 -12.50 15.77
CA PRO A 10 -13.64 -12.27 16.20
C PRO A 10 -13.87 -10.77 16.35
N VAL A 11 -15.07 -10.30 16.01
CA VAL A 11 -15.45 -8.89 16.18
C VAL A 11 -16.65 -8.75 17.10
N ASP A 12 -16.56 -7.75 17.98
CA ASP A 12 -17.65 -7.34 18.88
C ASP A 12 -18.81 -6.76 18.05
N GLU A 13 -20.04 -7.06 18.46
CA GLU A 13 -21.26 -6.51 17.85
C GLU A 13 -21.32 -4.97 17.93
N ASN A 14 -20.62 -4.38 18.89
CA ASN A 14 -20.58 -2.93 19.09
C ASN A 14 -19.56 -2.20 18.20
N TRP A 15 -18.65 -2.93 17.55
CA TRP A 15 -17.67 -2.33 16.64
C TRP A 15 -18.26 -2.23 15.23
N THR A 16 -18.29 -1.01 14.68
CA THR A 16 -18.71 -0.76 13.29
C THR A 16 -17.49 -0.29 12.49
N PRO A 17 -16.97 -1.10 11.55
CA PRO A 17 -15.85 -0.68 10.72
C PRO A 17 -16.24 0.51 9.82
N ALA A 18 -15.31 1.45 9.63
CA ALA A 18 -15.50 2.56 8.70
C ALA A 18 -15.25 2.14 7.23
N SER A 19 -14.46 1.09 7.02
CA SER A 19 -14.11 0.55 5.70
C SER A 19 -13.79 -0.94 5.77
N PRO A 20 -13.79 -1.67 4.64
CA PRO A 20 -13.50 -3.10 4.62
C PRO A 20 -12.07 -3.50 5.01
N ASP A 21 -11.13 -2.56 5.10
CA ASP A 21 -9.76 -2.77 5.56
C ASP A 21 -9.53 -2.24 6.99
N ASP A 22 -10.59 -1.77 7.66
CA ASP A 22 -10.49 -1.24 9.02
C ASP A 22 -10.05 -2.33 10.02
N VAL A 23 -9.45 -1.90 11.13
CA VAL A 23 -8.99 -2.79 12.20
C VAL A 23 -9.46 -2.24 13.53
N PRO A 24 -10.09 -3.06 14.40
CA PRO A 24 -10.56 -2.56 15.69
C PRO A 24 -9.37 -2.06 16.53
N PRO A 25 -9.54 -1.03 17.38
CA PRO A 25 -8.43 -0.40 18.11
C PRO A 25 -7.61 -1.36 19.01
N GLN A 26 -8.27 -2.39 19.53
CA GLN A 26 -7.66 -3.46 20.32
C GLN A 26 -8.09 -4.80 19.73
N PRO A 27 -7.48 -5.22 18.60
CA PRO A 27 -7.95 -6.39 17.91
C PRO A 27 -7.60 -7.64 18.74
N PRO A 28 -8.58 -8.53 18.99
CA PRO A 28 -8.38 -9.74 19.77
C PRO A 28 -7.39 -10.68 19.06
N GLN A 29 -6.91 -11.71 19.77
CA GLN A 29 -6.01 -12.69 19.16
C GLN A 29 -6.65 -13.32 17.91
N PRO A 30 -5.89 -13.47 16.81
CA PRO A 30 -6.38 -14.13 15.62
C PRO A 30 -6.59 -15.61 15.89
N ASN A 31 -7.73 -16.13 15.43
CA ASN A 31 -8.14 -17.52 15.70
C ASN A 31 -7.92 -18.42 14.49
N GLU A 32 -7.92 -17.86 13.29
CA GLU A 32 -7.88 -18.61 12.04
C GLU A 32 -7.03 -17.86 11.00
N ARG A 33 -6.43 -18.61 10.08
CA ARG A 33 -5.69 -18.07 8.94
C ARG A 33 -6.51 -18.31 7.68
N LEU A 34 -6.77 -17.25 6.93
CA LEU A 34 -7.44 -17.32 5.64
C LEU A 34 -6.45 -17.58 4.50
N LEU A 35 -5.33 -16.86 4.48
CA LEU A 35 -4.34 -16.91 3.40
C LEU A 35 -2.93 -16.56 3.92
N GLU A 36 -1.91 -17.02 3.21
CA GLU A 36 -0.52 -16.58 3.34
C GLU A 36 0.09 -16.40 1.94
N THR A 37 0.79 -15.29 1.70
CA THR A 37 1.33 -14.92 0.39
C THR A 37 2.52 -13.96 0.55
N GLU A 38 3.38 -13.87 -0.46
CA GLU A 38 4.47 -12.88 -0.53
C GLU A 38 4.01 -11.55 -1.15
N ASP A 39 2.84 -11.53 -1.80
CA ASP A 39 2.26 -10.33 -2.40
C ASP A 39 1.29 -9.63 -1.42
N PHE A 40 1.71 -8.45 -0.95
CA PHE A 40 0.94 -7.62 -0.04
C PHE A 40 -0.45 -7.26 -0.58
N PHE A 41 -0.56 -6.84 -1.85
CA PHE A 41 -1.84 -6.38 -2.40
C PHE A 41 -2.79 -7.53 -2.69
N SER A 42 -2.25 -8.72 -2.99
CA SER A 42 -3.04 -9.94 -3.03
C SER A 42 -3.63 -10.26 -1.64
N ALA A 43 -2.84 -10.16 -0.56
CA ALA A 43 -3.34 -10.34 0.80
C ALA A 43 -4.44 -9.32 1.17
N VAL A 44 -4.23 -8.04 0.83
CA VAL A 44 -5.21 -6.96 1.07
C VAL A 44 -6.51 -7.19 0.32
N ARG A 45 -6.44 -7.57 -0.97
CA ARG A 45 -7.63 -7.83 -1.79
C ARG A 45 -8.48 -8.94 -1.20
N GLU A 46 -7.84 -10.03 -0.77
CA GLU A 46 -8.51 -11.18 -0.16
C GLU A 46 -9.15 -10.81 1.18
N ALA A 47 -8.46 -10.04 2.03
CA ALA A 47 -9.03 -9.54 3.28
C ALA A 47 -10.26 -8.64 3.02
N ILE A 48 -10.15 -7.68 2.10
CA ILE A 48 -11.26 -6.77 1.74
C ILE A 48 -12.45 -7.54 1.19
N GLN A 49 -12.21 -8.50 0.29
CA GLN A 49 -13.27 -9.30 -0.31
C GLN A 49 -14.01 -10.13 0.77
N PHE A 50 -13.26 -10.77 1.68
CA PHE A 50 -13.84 -11.49 2.81
C PHE A 50 -14.68 -10.57 3.71
N ASN A 51 -14.15 -9.38 4.01
CA ASN A 51 -14.80 -8.41 4.88
C ASN A 51 -16.07 -7.82 4.26
N GLN A 52 -16.08 -7.53 2.96
CA GLN A 52 -17.28 -7.07 2.25
C GLN A 52 -18.41 -8.11 2.30
N GLN A 53 -18.08 -9.38 2.07
CA GLN A 53 -19.06 -10.48 2.16
C GLN A 53 -19.58 -10.63 3.61
N THR A 54 -18.65 -10.68 4.57
CA THR A 54 -18.99 -10.87 5.98
C THR A 54 -19.76 -9.70 6.57
N TRP A 55 -19.49 -8.47 6.13
CA TRP A 55 -20.21 -7.28 6.55
C TRP A 55 -21.69 -7.39 6.18
N SER A 56 -21.99 -7.83 4.95
CA SER A 56 -23.38 -8.04 4.52
C SER A 56 -24.10 -9.13 5.32
N GLU A 57 -23.38 -10.14 5.79
CA GLU A 57 -23.93 -11.32 6.47
C GLU A 57 -23.82 -11.26 8.02
N ARG A 58 -23.20 -10.22 8.59
CA ARG A 58 -22.93 -10.03 10.03
C ARG A 58 -22.28 -11.25 10.72
N LYS A 59 -21.33 -11.94 10.06
CA LYS A 59 -20.77 -13.22 10.57
C LYS A 59 -19.79 -13.12 11.76
N GLY A 60 -19.73 -11.99 12.48
CA GLY A 60 -18.93 -11.84 13.71
C GLY A 60 -17.42 -12.07 13.56
N ARG A 61 -16.90 -12.08 12.32
CA ARG A 61 -15.48 -12.28 12.00
C ARG A 61 -14.99 -11.18 11.06
N TRP A 62 -13.70 -10.89 11.13
CA TRP A 62 -13.09 -9.86 10.30
C TRP A 62 -11.66 -10.26 9.91
N ALA A 63 -11.30 -10.04 8.66
CA ALA A 63 -9.99 -10.32 8.11
C ALA A 63 -9.05 -9.12 8.31
N VAL A 64 -7.84 -9.39 8.76
CA VAL A 64 -6.77 -8.40 8.98
C VAL A 64 -5.51 -8.90 8.28
N VAL A 65 -4.80 -8.00 7.60
CA VAL A 65 -3.52 -8.32 6.94
C VAL A 65 -2.38 -8.06 7.90
N CYS A 66 -1.46 -9.01 8.01
CA CYS A 66 -0.28 -8.90 8.84
C CYS A 66 0.99 -9.33 8.10
N GLU A 67 2.11 -8.73 8.44
CA GLU A 67 3.45 -9.22 8.09
C GLU A 67 3.93 -10.20 9.15
N VAL A 68 4.39 -11.37 8.70
CA VAL A 68 4.85 -12.47 9.54
C VAL A 68 6.31 -12.29 9.90
N GLY A 69 6.66 -12.57 11.16
CA GLY A 69 8.05 -12.50 11.64
C GLY A 69 8.52 -11.08 11.99
N CYS A 70 7.68 -10.06 11.76
CA CYS A 70 7.87 -8.72 12.29
C CYS A 70 7.07 -8.55 13.59
N PRO A 71 7.70 -8.14 14.70
CA PRO A 71 6.97 -7.87 15.92
C PRO A 71 6.08 -6.63 15.74
N GLY A 72 4.77 -6.81 15.80
CA GLY A 72 3.81 -5.71 15.86
C GLY A 72 3.61 -5.21 17.29
N LYS A 73 2.93 -4.07 17.41
CA LYS A 73 2.53 -3.54 18.73
C LYS A 73 1.49 -4.41 19.45
N THR A 74 0.64 -5.09 18.70
CA THR A 74 -0.52 -5.81 19.26
C THR A 74 -0.27 -7.30 19.42
N TRP A 75 0.31 -7.95 18.42
CA TRP A 75 0.49 -9.40 18.41
C TRP A 75 1.97 -9.78 18.32
N PRO A 76 2.47 -10.68 19.19
CA PRO A 76 3.83 -11.18 19.08
C PRO A 76 4.05 -11.89 17.74
N GLY A 77 5.05 -11.46 16.97
CA GLY A 77 5.44 -12.08 15.69
C GLY A 77 4.52 -11.79 14.49
N LEU A 78 3.48 -10.95 14.67
CA LEU A 78 2.64 -10.44 13.59
C LEU A 78 2.53 -8.92 13.68
N ARG A 79 2.91 -8.23 12.61
CA ARG A 79 2.74 -6.79 12.48
C ARG A 79 1.53 -6.49 11.62
N ILE A 80 0.54 -5.79 12.17
CA ILE A 80 -0.67 -5.43 11.45
C ILE A 80 -0.33 -4.40 10.36
N CYS A 81 -0.73 -4.67 9.12
CA CYS A 81 -0.44 -3.81 7.95
C CYS A 81 -1.67 -2.99 7.48
N THR A 82 -2.88 -3.34 7.94
CA THR A 82 -4.12 -2.59 7.69
C THR A 82 -4.55 -1.81 8.95
N PRO A 83 -5.34 -0.72 8.86
CA PRO A 83 -5.94 -0.15 7.66
C PRO A 83 -4.93 0.57 6.77
N LEU A 84 -5.31 0.72 5.49
CA LEU A 84 -4.55 1.46 4.51
C LEU A 84 -5.19 2.81 4.23
N ARG A 85 -4.34 3.80 4.04
CA ARG A 85 -4.70 5.09 3.46
C ARG A 85 -3.96 5.28 2.18
N TYR A 86 -4.58 5.92 1.21
CA TYR A 86 -3.97 6.12 -0.08
C TYR A 86 -3.51 7.56 -0.23
N LYS A 87 -2.32 7.71 -0.81
CA LYS A 87 -1.76 9.00 -1.22
C LYS A 87 -1.44 8.95 -2.70
N ILE A 88 -1.39 10.12 -3.32
CA ILE A 88 -0.98 10.25 -4.70
C ILE A 88 0.40 10.88 -4.73
N ALA A 89 1.28 10.28 -5.52
CA ALA A 89 2.59 10.82 -5.80
C ALA A 89 2.73 10.99 -7.31
N SER A 90 3.42 12.06 -7.71
CA SER A 90 3.88 12.20 -9.07
C SER A 90 5.25 11.54 -9.22
N ILE A 91 5.46 10.93 -10.38
CA ILE A 91 6.72 10.38 -10.84
C ILE A 91 7.04 11.00 -12.20
N TRP A 92 8.31 11.02 -12.57
CA TRP A 92 8.69 11.33 -13.94
C TRP A 92 8.20 10.24 -14.88
N TRP A 93 7.74 10.64 -16.07
CA TRP A 93 7.41 9.71 -17.14
C TRP A 93 8.64 8.84 -17.45
N PRO A 94 8.60 7.52 -17.22
CA PRO A 94 9.78 6.69 -17.40
C PRO A 94 10.22 6.67 -18.88
N PRO A 95 11.51 6.88 -19.19
CA PRO A 95 11.98 6.85 -20.57
C PRO A 95 11.69 5.51 -21.25
N GLY A 96 11.10 5.55 -22.45
CA GLY A 96 10.80 4.37 -23.27
C GLY A 96 9.63 3.52 -22.76
N TRP A 97 8.87 4.03 -21.79
CA TRP A 97 7.62 3.45 -21.32
C TRP A 97 6.42 4.23 -21.89
N GLU A 98 5.40 3.51 -22.34
CA GLU A 98 4.17 4.08 -22.88
C GLU A 98 2.94 3.45 -22.20
N PRO A 99 2.05 4.24 -21.55
CA PRO A 99 0.82 3.72 -20.97
C PRO A 99 -0.21 3.41 -22.07
N ASN A 100 -0.90 2.28 -21.93
CA ASN A 100 -2.09 1.93 -22.72
C ASN A 100 -3.39 2.35 -22.03
N SER A 101 -3.32 2.67 -20.74
CA SER A 101 -4.44 3.06 -19.88
C SER A 101 -3.99 4.09 -18.84
N PRO A 102 -4.87 4.99 -18.39
CA PRO A 102 -4.58 5.91 -17.28
C PRO A 102 -4.34 5.19 -15.94
N LEU A 103 -4.61 3.90 -15.86
CA LEU A 103 -4.36 3.07 -14.67
C LEU A 103 -3.05 2.27 -14.75
N ASP A 104 -2.31 2.39 -15.86
CA ASP A 104 -1.07 1.64 -16.04
C ASP A 104 0.02 2.12 -15.08
N MET A 105 0.79 1.14 -14.60
CA MET A 105 1.82 1.33 -13.59
C MET A 105 3.16 0.81 -14.10
N PRO A 106 4.19 1.67 -14.24
CA PRO A 106 5.50 1.22 -14.68
C PRO A 106 6.12 0.27 -13.66
N LEU A 107 6.85 -0.73 -14.15
CA LEU A 107 7.53 -1.73 -13.30
C LEU A 107 8.63 -1.11 -12.42
N CYS A 108 9.22 -0.01 -12.88
CA CYS A 108 10.37 0.64 -12.26
C CYS A 108 9.97 2.05 -11.85
N ILE A 109 9.69 2.25 -10.57
CA ILE A 109 9.42 3.58 -10.02
C ILE A 109 10.67 4.02 -9.27
N CYS A 110 11.45 4.90 -9.90
CA CYS A 110 12.51 5.61 -9.19
C CYS A 110 11.88 6.45 -8.07
N ARG A 111 12.53 6.42 -6.90
CA ARG A 111 12.14 7.12 -5.66
C ARG A 111 11.36 8.40 -5.96
N THR A 112 10.14 8.48 -5.44
CA THR A 112 9.26 9.64 -5.59
C THR A 112 10.01 10.93 -5.23
N HIS A 113 10.40 11.69 -6.24
CA HIS A 113 10.79 13.09 -6.08
C HIS A 113 9.51 13.90 -6.21
N GLY A 114 8.86 14.18 -5.09
CA GLY A 114 7.64 14.98 -5.09
C GLY A 114 7.02 15.13 -3.72
N THR A 115 6.28 16.22 -3.55
CA THR A 115 5.44 16.45 -2.38
C THR A 115 4.37 15.37 -2.37
N LEU A 116 4.41 14.47 -1.38
CA LEU A 116 3.29 13.58 -1.11
C LEU A 116 2.08 14.46 -0.80
N GLN A 117 0.95 14.20 -1.44
CA GLN A 117 -0.29 14.82 -0.99
C GLN A 117 -0.50 14.47 0.49
N GLU A 118 -0.76 15.49 1.32
CA GLU A 118 -0.92 15.27 2.76
C GLU A 118 -2.19 14.48 3.06
N ASP A 119 -3.24 14.73 2.27
CA ASP A 119 -4.55 14.13 2.40
C ASP A 119 -4.50 12.61 2.32
N GLN A 120 -5.19 11.98 3.27
CA GLN A 120 -5.39 10.54 3.29
C GLN A 120 -6.68 10.23 2.53
N LEU A 121 -6.55 9.60 1.36
CA LEU A 121 -7.67 9.25 0.49
C LEU A 121 -8.17 7.83 0.80
N SER A 122 -9.45 7.59 0.56
CA SER A 122 -9.96 6.22 0.36
C SER A 122 -9.42 5.63 -0.94
N TYR A 123 -9.48 4.30 -1.09
CA TYR A 123 -9.07 3.64 -2.33
C TYR A 123 -9.82 4.21 -3.55
N GLU A 124 -11.15 4.35 -3.45
CA GLU A 124 -11.99 4.84 -4.55
C GLU A 124 -11.65 6.28 -4.93
N GLN A 125 -11.40 7.15 -3.94
CA GLN A 125 -10.99 8.53 -4.17
C GLN A 125 -9.62 8.61 -4.85
N ALA A 126 -8.65 7.81 -4.38
CA ALA A 126 -7.33 7.75 -4.96
C ALA A 126 -7.39 7.19 -6.39
N LEU A 127 -8.16 6.12 -6.63
CA LEU A 127 -8.37 5.52 -7.95
C LEU A 127 -8.96 6.53 -8.94
N ALA A 128 -10.03 7.22 -8.57
CA ALA A 128 -10.67 8.22 -9.42
C ALA A 128 -9.71 9.38 -9.75
N THR A 129 -8.90 9.79 -8.78
CA THR A 129 -7.98 10.91 -8.94
C THR A 129 -6.80 10.54 -9.84
N ILE A 130 -6.16 9.37 -9.65
CA ILE A 130 -5.09 8.93 -10.56
C ILE A 130 -5.62 8.74 -11.98
N GLN A 131 -6.84 8.20 -12.14
CA GLN A 131 -7.43 8.00 -13.45
C GLN A 131 -7.60 9.33 -14.18
N ALA A 132 -8.13 10.35 -13.49
CA ALA A 132 -8.30 11.68 -14.08
C ALA A 132 -6.96 12.36 -14.42
N LEU A 133 -6.01 12.33 -13.49
CA LEU A 133 -4.69 12.96 -13.67
C LEU A 133 -3.90 12.31 -14.80
N ASN A 134 -3.89 10.98 -14.85
CA ASN A 134 -3.18 10.23 -15.89
C ASN A 134 -3.87 10.34 -17.24
N GLN A 135 -5.21 10.40 -17.30
CA GLN A 135 -5.91 10.69 -18.55
C GLN A 135 -5.50 12.06 -19.10
N GLN A 136 -5.45 13.08 -18.24
CA GLN A 136 -4.96 14.41 -18.63
C GLN A 136 -3.49 14.37 -19.09
N ALA A 137 -2.66 13.55 -18.44
CA ALA A 137 -1.26 13.37 -18.81
C ALA A 137 -1.13 12.77 -20.21
N MET A 138 -1.95 11.77 -20.55
CA MET A 138 -2.03 11.16 -21.89
C MET A 138 -2.52 12.18 -22.92
N ASP A 139 -3.59 12.92 -22.63
CA ASP A 139 -4.20 13.85 -23.58
C ASP A 139 -3.31 15.05 -23.92
N ARG A 140 -2.42 15.45 -23.00
CA ARG A 140 -1.58 16.66 -23.12
C ARG A 140 -0.08 16.39 -23.20
N ALA A 141 0.33 15.11 -23.38
CA ALA A 141 1.74 14.70 -23.40
C ALA A 141 2.57 15.27 -22.23
N SER A 142 2.09 15.02 -21.00
CA SER A 142 2.77 15.44 -19.78
C SER A 142 4.10 14.69 -19.60
N THR A 143 5.08 15.34 -18.96
CA THR A 143 6.33 14.68 -18.53
C THR A 143 6.20 13.95 -17.19
N MET A 144 5.01 14.00 -16.57
CA MET A 144 4.71 13.43 -15.26
C MET A 144 3.65 12.34 -15.40
N TRP A 145 3.80 11.29 -14.59
CA TRP A 145 2.80 10.25 -14.36
C TRP A 145 2.43 10.21 -12.88
N TYR A 146 1.21 9.78 -12.55
CA TYR A 146 0.72 9.77 -11.18
C TYR A 146 0.48 8.34 -10.71
N VAL A 147 0.97 8.05 -9.50
CA VAL A 147 0.89 6.73 -8.88
C VAL A 147 0.20 6.81 -7.54
N MET A 148 -0.47 5.71 -7.18
CA MET A 148 -1.11 5.55 -5.89
C MET A 148 -0.17 4.85 -4.91
N LEU A 149 -0.03 5.42 -3.72
CA LEU A 149 0.75 4.87 -2.62
C LEU A 149 -0.18 4.42 -1.51
N ALA A 150 -0.16 3.14 -1.18
CA ALA A 150 -0.80 2.61 0.01
C ALA A 150 0.12 2.84 1.22
N VAL A 151 -0.43 3.51 2.21
CA VAL A 151 0.23 3.93 3.44
C VAL A 151 -0.36 3.12 4.58
N GLU A 152 0.48 2.31 5.21
CA GLU A 152 0.10 1.59 6.43
C GLU A 152 -0.16 2.62 7.54
N ASN A 153 -1.26 2.46 8.28
CA ASN A 153 -1.60 3.39 9.37
C ASN A 153 -0.82 3.10 10.67
N GLU A 154 0.27 2.31 10.60
CA GLU A 154 1.12 2.05 11.76
C GLU A 154 2.00 3.29 12.07
N PRO A 155 2.21 3.64 13.35
CA PRO A 155 3.06 4.75 13.75
C PRO A 155 4.46 4.66 13.15
N VAL A 156 4.92 5.82 12.71
CA VAL A 156 6.21 6.05 12.05
C VAL A 156 7.36 5.53 12.92
N SER A 157 8.26 4.74 12.32
CA SER A 157 9.49 4.34 13.00
C SER A 157 10.35 5.58 13.22
N ARG A 158 10.60 5.93 14.48
CA ARG A 158 11.35 7.11 14.86
C ARG A 158 12.72 6.73 15.39
N THR A 159 13.77 7.06 14.66
CA THR A 159 15.16 6.90 15.10
C THR A 159 15.70 8.25 15.52
N ILE A 160 16.07 8.39 16.79
CA ILE A 160 16.72 9.59 17.32
C ILE A 160 18.21 9.28 17.42
N SER A 161 19.03 10.07 16.74
CA SER A 161 20.49 10.00 16.81
C SER A 161 21.03 11.33 17.31
N TYR A 162 22.12 11.28 18.07
CA TYR A 162 22.85 12.45 18.54
C TYR A 162 24.22 12.45 17.90
N ASP A 163 24.62 13.56 17.31
CA ASP A 163 26.00 13.74 16.87
C ASP A 163 26.92 14.08 18.07
N PRO A 164 28.26 14.03 17.91
CA PRO A 164 29.20 14.40 18.97
C PRO A 164 29.12 15.86 19.42
N ALA A 165 28.42 16.73 18.68
CA ALA A 165 28.15 18.12 19.04
C ALA A 165 26.84 18.28 19.84
N GLY A 166 26.12 17.18 20.11
CA GLY A 166 24.85 17.16 20.84
C GLY A 166 23.63 17.49 19.98
N LEU A 167 23.76 17.56 18.66
CA LEU A 167 22.66 17.83 17.74
C LEU A 167 21.80 16.57 17.59
N GLN A 168 20.51 16.73 17.88
CA GLN A 168 19.52 15.67 17.73
C GLN A 168 19.02 15.60 16.28
N THR A 169 19.29 14.47 15.61
CA THR A 169 18.69 14.13 14.32
C THR A 169 17.60 13.08 14.54
N THR A 170 16.35 13.45 14.21
CA THR A 170 15.21 12.55 14.28
C THR A 170 14.85 12.10 12.86
N VAL A 171 14.94 10.80 12.59
CA VAL A 171 14.55 10.18 11.32
C VAL A 171 13.21 9.47 11.54
N GLU A 172 12.24 9.81 10.72
CA GLU A 172 10.88 9.29 10.76
C GLU A 172 10.62 8.49 9.47
N ILE A 173 10.53 7.16 9.58
CA ILE A 173 10.35 6.23 8.46
C ILE A 173 8.93 5.66 8.49
N ARG A 174 8.16 5.92 7.43
CA ARG A 174 6.86 5.30 7.20
C ARG A 174 6.97 4.33 6.03
N ARG A 175 6.42 3.12 6.20
CA ARG A 175 6.34 2.16 5.09
C ARG A 175 5.27 2.60 4.10
N LEU A 176 5.65 2.62 2.83
CA LEU A 176 4.82 2.99 1.70
C LEU A 176 4.90 1.87 0.68
N HIS A 177 3.76 1.51 0.10
CA HIS A 177 3.66 0.53 -0.97
C HIS A 177 3.10 1.21 -2.21
N VAL A 178 3.72 1.02 -3.37
CA VAL A 178 3.10 1.46 -4.62
C VAL A 178 1.96 0.50 -4.94
N ALA A 179 0.73 1.01 -4.97
CA ALA A 179 -0.46 0.22 -5.23
C ALA A 179 -0.74 0.16 -6.74
N GLN A 180 -0.83 -1.06 -7.27
CA GLN A 180 -1.35 -1.28 -8.61
C GLN A 180 -2.89 -1.22 -8.58
N PRO A 181 -3.52 -0.30 -9.34
CA PRO A 181 -4.97 -0.24 -9.44
C PRO A 181 -5.56 -1.52 -10.04
N ALA A 182 -6.76 -1.90 -9.60
CA ALA A 182 -7.49 -3.00 -10.24
C ALA A 182 -7.82 -2.61 -11.70
N GLY A 183 -7.50 -3.49 -12.65
CA GLY A 183 -7.66 -3.22 -14.07
C GLY A 183 -6.56 -2.38 -14.71
N GLY A 184 -5.55 -1.96 -13.95
CA GLY A 184 -4.33 -1.34 -14.48
C GLY A 184 -3.32 -2.38 -14.95
N GLY A 185 -2.66 -2.13 -16.07
CA GLY A 185 -1.57 -2.94 -16.60
C GLY A 185 -0.20 -2.33 -16.31
N HIS A 186 0.82 -2.81 -17.01
CA HIS A 186 2.19 -2.28 -16.91
C HIS A 186 2.57 -1.32 -18.04
N GLY A 187 1.62 -0.99 -18.93
CA GLY A 187 1.93 -0.30 -20.18
C GLY A 187 2.83 -1.13 -21.10
N ASP A 188 3.31 -0.50 -22.17
CA ASP A 188 4.37 -1.02 -23.02
C ASP A 188 5.73 -0.53 -22.52
N CYS A 189 6.64 -1.48 -22.31
CA CYS A 189 8.01 -1.22 -21.87
C CYS A 189 9.05 -1.79 -22.86
N SER A 190 8.64 -2.09 -24.09
CA SER A 190 9.49 -2.66 -25.14
C SER A 190 10.73 -1.81 -25.45
N HIS A 191 10.62 -0.50 -25.20
CA HIS A 191 11.67 0.50 -25.43
C HIS A 191 12.34 1.02 -24.15
N CYS A 192 11.96 0.51 -22.97
CA CYS A 192 12.55 0.94 -21.72
C CYS A 192 14.05 0.58 -21.68
N PRO A 193 14.93 1.52 -21.31
CA PRO A 193 16.35 1.23 -21.06
C PRO A 193 16.55 0.15 -20.00
N ALA A 194 15.62 0.06 -19.04
CA ALA A 194 15.61 -0.91 -17.95
C ALA A 194 14.80 -2.19 -18.24
N ARG A 195 14.35 -2.44 -19.48
CA ARG A 195 13.50 -3.60 -19.81
C ARG A 195 14.09 -4.97 -19.46
N SER A 196 15.41 -5.06 -19.31
CA SER A 196 16.15 -6.26 -18.94
C SER A 196 16.46 -6.34 -17.43
N LEU A 197 16.11 -5.30 -16.67
CA LEU A 197 16.28 -5.27 -15.22
C LEU A 197 14.99 -5.76 -14.57
N ASP A 198 15.11 -6.74 -13.69
CA ASP A 198 14.01 -7.17 -12.85
C ASP A 198 13.76 -6.10 -11.77
N CYS A 199 12.89 -5.14 -12.08
CA CYS A 199 12.62 -4.00 -11.21
C CYS A 199 11.93 -4.38 -9.90
N SER A 200 11.50 -5.64 -9.75
CA SER A 200 11.06 -6.22 -8.47
C SER A 200 12.21 -6.37 -7.44
N MET A 201 13.47 -6.31 -7.87
CA MET A 201 14.64 -6.59 -7.03
C MET A 201 15.35 -5.39 -6.42
N VAL A 202 14.81 -4.16 -6.53
CA VAL A 202 15.41 -3.01 -5.82
C VAL A 202 14.93 -3.01 -4.37
N ALA A 203 15.42 -3.97 -3.59
CA ALA A 203 15.41 -3.89 -2.14
C ALA A 203 16.28 -2.71 -1.68
N PRO A 204 15.87 -1.97 -0.63
CA PRO A 204 16.68 -0.88 -0.10
C PRO A 204 17.96 -1.47 0.53
N ALA A 205 19.11 -0.94 0.13
CA ALA A 205 20.31 -0.93 0.97
C ALA A 205 20.15 0.13 2.06
#